data_AF-A0A0F8D3L6-F1
#
_entry.id   AF-A0A0F8D3L6-F1
#
_cell.length_a   1.000
_cell.length_b   1.000
_cell.length_c   1.000
_cell.angle_alpha   90.00
_cell.angle_beta   90.00
_cell.angle_gamma   90.00
#
_symmetry.space_group_name_H-M   'P 1'
#
loop_
_entity.id
_entity.type
_entity.pdbx_description
1 polymer ?
#
loop_
_entity_poly.entity_id
_entity_poly.type
_entity_poly.pdbx_seq_one_letter_code
_entity_poly.pdbx_strand_id
1 'polypeptide(L)'
;VFHLKTYGFVKVFRIVSKDGDTQHRVTDVQDMGESKREDVAKKAWKIEEYHRGIKQLCGVEKCQARKEESQRAHIIFSLRAFL
;
A
#
# COMPACT_ATOMS: atom_id res chain seq x y z
N VAL A 1 3.37 -6.75 -23.35
CA VAL A 1 2.26 -5.77 -23.38
C VAL A 1 1.05 -6.49 -23.97
N PHE A 2 -0.14 -6.34 -23.41
CA PHE A 2 -1.38 -6.90 -23.97
C PHE A 2 -2.56 -5.96 -23.73
N HIS A 3 -3.63 -6.14 -24.50
CA HIS A 3 -4.83 -5.34 -24.38
C HIS A 3 -5.81 -5.96 -23.38
N LEU A 4 -6.11 -5.25 -22.30
CA LEU A 4 -7.10 -5.63 -21.30
C LEU A 4 -8.41 -4.87 -21.56
N LYS A 5 -9.51 -5.61 -21.73
CA LYS A 5 -10.84 -5.02 -21.96
C LYS A 5 -11.15 -3.99 -20.85
N THR A 6 -11.60 -2.80 -21.22
CA THR A 6 -11.89 -1.65 -20.33
C THR A 6 -10.67 -0.86 -19.84
N TYR A 7 -9.46 -1.42 -19.85
CA TYR A 7 -8.25 -0.75 -19.34
C TYR A 7 -7.25 -0.35 -20.43
N GLY A 8 -7.39 -0.90 -21.63
CA GLY A 8 -6.48 -0.62 -22.76
C GLY A 8 -5.21 -1.46 -22.70
N PHE A 9 -4.13 -0.94 -23.28
CA PHE A 9 -2.85 -1.64 -23.32
C PHE A 9 -2.14 -1.56 -21.96
N VAL A 10 -1.82 -2.73 -21.41
CA VAL A 10 -1.12 -2.86 -20.13
C VAL A 10 0.17 -3.66 -20.29
N LYS A 11 1.13 -3.37 -19.42
CA LYS A 11 2.34 -4.15 -19.21
C LYS A 11 2.22 -4.96 -17.92
N VAL A 12 2.62 -6.22 -18.00
CA VAL A 12 2.60 -7.14 -16.86
C VAL A 12 4.00 -7.60 -16.55
N PHE A 13 4.32 -7.52 -15.26
CA PHE A 13 5.55 -8.04 -14.67
C PHE A 13 5.20 -9.27 -13.88
N ARG A 14 5.87 -10.39 -14.18
CA ARG A 14 5.81 -11.60 -13.39
C ARG A 14 6.95 -11.58 -12.37
N ILE A 15 6.59 -11.69 -11.10
CA ILE A 15 7.52 -11.71 -9.98
C ILE A 15 7.43 -13.10 -9.38
N VAL A 16 8.56 -13.79 -9.27
CA VAL A 16 8.64 -15.11 -8.61
C VAL A 16 9.39 -14.91 -7.30
N SER A 17 8.76 -15.23 -6.18
CA SER A 17 9.38 -15.18 -4.87
C SER A 17 10.45 -16.27 -4.75
N LYS A 18 11.32 -16.16 -3.75
CA LYS A 18 12.32 -17.20 -3.46
C LYS A 18 11.67 -18.54 -3.10
N ASP A 19 10.46 -18.51 -2.56
CA ASP A 19 9.68 -19.67 -2.14
C ASP A 19 8.82 -20.25 -3.29
N GLY A 20 8.92 -19.69 -4.50
CA GLY A 20 8.22 -20.17 -5.70
C GLY A 20 6.86 -19.52 -5.95
N ASP A 21 6.35 -18.71 -5.01
CA ASP A 21 5.11 -17.98 -5.18
C ASP A 21 5.21 -16.98 -6.34
N THR A 22 4.23 -17.00 -7.23
CA THR A 22 4.19 -16.10 -8.38
C THR A 22 3.19 -14.97 -8.14
N GLN A 23 3.67 -13.73 -8.22
CA GLN A 23 2.83 -12.53 -8.21
C GLN A 23 2.89 -11.84 -9.58
N HIS A 24 1.78 -11.25 -10.00
CA HIS A 24 1.71 -10.44 -11.21
C HIS A 24 1.42 -9.00 -10.85
N ARG A 25 2.24 -8.09 -11.34
CA ARG A 25 1.98 -6.64 -11.25
C ARG A 25 1.66 -6.10 -12.62
N VAL A 26 0.62 -5.26 -12.69
CA VAL A 26 0.09 -4.69 -13.93
C VAL A 26 0.25 -3.18 -13.87
N THR A 27 0.64 -2.56 -14.99
CA THR A 27 0.69 -1.10 -15.16
C THR A 27 0.24 -0.71 -16.57
N ASP A 28 -0.35 0.45 -16.71
CA ASP A 28 -0.65 1.15 -17.97
C ASP A 28 0.57 1.86 -18.57
N VAL A 29 1.66 2.01 -17.81
CA VAL A 29 2.92 2.62 -18.26
C VAL A 29 3.74 1.60 -19.07
N GLN A 30 3.59 1.63 -20.39
CA GLN A 30 4.13 0.61 -21.30
C GLN A 30 5.67 0.58 -21.37
N ASP A 31 6.31 1.72 -21.22
CA ASP A 31 7.76 1.89 -21.25
C ASP A 31 8.41 1.62 -19.87
N MET A 32 7.63 1.30 -18.83
CA MET A 32 8.16 1.02 -17.50
C MET A 32 9.14 -0.16 -17.54
N GLY A 33 10.37 0.06 -17.06
CA GLY A 33 11.37 -0.98 -16.85
C GLY A 33 11.31 -1.62 -15.46
N GLU A 34 12.07 -2.70 -15.26
CA GLU A 34 12.11 -3.46 -14.01
C GLU A 34 12.57 -2.60 -12.81
N SER A 35 13.62 -1.80 -12.98
CA SER A 35 14.11 -0.89 -11.93
C SER A 35 13.04 0.11 -11.48
N LYS A 36 12.28 0.68 -12.43
CA LYS A 36 11.20 1.61 -12.09
C LYS A 36 10.05 0.90 -11.36
N ARG A 37 9.72 -0.33 -11.76
CA ARG A 37 8.74 -1.18 -11.07
C ARG A 37 9.17 -1.44 -9.63
N GLU A 38 10.43 -1.75 -9.39
CA GLU A 38 10.98 -1.96 -8.04
C GLU A 38 10.91 -0.71 -7.18
N ASP A 39 11.24 0.46 -7.73
CA ASP A 39 11.15 1.73 -7.00
C ASP A 39 9.71 2.04 -6.59
N VAL A 40 8.74 1.81 -7.49
CA VAL A 40 7.32 1.96 -7.17
C VAL A 40 6.89 0.96 -6.10
N ALA A 41 7.37 -0.28 -6.17
CA ALA A 41 7.08 -1.28 -5.14
C ALA A 41 7.63 -0.88 -3.77
N LYS A 42 8.86 -0.35 -3.70
CA LYS A 42 9.47 0.18 -2.47
C LYS A 42 8.67 1.36 -1.92
N LYS A 43 8.22 2.27 -2.78
CA LYS A 43 7.35 3.39 -2.38
C LYS A 43 6.01 2.91 -1.84
N ALA A 44 5.39 1.91 -2.46
CA ALA A 44 4.14 1.33 -1.96
C ALA A 44 4.34 0.69 -0.57
N TRP A 45 5.49 0.08 -0.30
CA TRP A 45 5.81 -0.47 1.02
C TRP A 45 5.88 0.59 2.13
N LYS A 46 6.17 1.86 1.81
CA LYS A 46 6.12 2.95 2.79
C LYS A 46 4.74 3.13 3.42
N ILE A 47 3.67 2.73 2.74
CA ILE A 47 2.31 2.73 3.30
C ILE A 47 2.20 1.68 4.43
N GLU A 48 2.78 0.50 4.25
CA GLU A 48 2.81 -0.53 5.28
C GLU A 48 3.68 -0.13 6.49
N GLU A 49 4.80 0.54 6.23
CA GLU A 49 5.63 1.13 7.29
C GLU A 49 4.86 2.21 8.06
N TYR A 50 4.14 3.09 7.35
CA TYR A 50 3.27 4.11 7.95
C TYR A 50 2.19 3.47 8.84
N HIS A 51 1.44 2.48 8.33
CA HIS A 51 0.42 1.77 9.09
C HIS A 51 0.99 1.07 10.33
N ARG A 52 2.19 0.49 10.22
CA ARG A 52 2.87 -0.11 11.37
C ARG A 52 3.25 0.95 12.41
N GLY A 53 3.83 2.06 11.96
CA GLY A 53 4.26 3.16 12.82
C GLY A 53 3.10 3.77 13.60
N ILE A 54 1.99 4.12 12.94
CA ILE A 54 0.84 4.71 13.61
C ILE A 54 0.17 3.77 14.63
N LYS A 55 0.13 2.45 14.35
CA LYS A 55 -0.36 1.45 15.30
C LYS A 55 0.52 1.34 16.54
N GLN A 56 1.84 1.31 16.33
CA GLN A 56 2.80 1.11 17.42
C GLN A 56 2.99 2.37 18.27
N LEU A 57 3.16 3.53 17.64
CA LEU A 57 3.56 4.77 18.30
C LEU A 57 2.38 5.64 18.73
N CYS A 58 1.27 5.61 17.99
CA CYS A 58 0.10 6.44 18.29
C CYS A 58 -1.12 5.63 18.76
N GLY A 59 -1.01 4.30 18.82
CA GLY A 59 -2.06 3.43 19.34
C GLY A 59 -3.41 3.60 18.65
N VAL A 60 -3.43 3.84 17.33
CA VAL A 60 -4.66 4.16 16.58
C VAL A 60 -5.78 3.12 16.77
N GLU A 61 -5.42 1.87 17.00
CA GLU A 61 -6.33 0.73 17.22
C GLU A 61 -6.66 0.46 18.71
N LYS A 62 -6.17 1.29 19.64
CA LYS A 62 -6.24 1.02 21.09
C LYS A 62 -7.23 1.89 21.86
N CYS A 63 -8.09 2.65 21.19
CA CYS A 63 -9.10 3.46 21.86
C CYS A 63 -10.12 2.59 22.63
N GLN A 64 -10.27 2.83 23.93
CA GLN A 64 -11.20 2.11 24.80
C GLN A 64 -12.57 2.80 24.96
N ALA A 65 -12.79 3.92 24.27
CA ALA A 65 -14.04 4.66 24.35
C ALA A 65 -15.20 3.88 23.70
N ARG A 66 -16.41 3.97 24.25
CA ARG A 66 -17.58 3.29 23.65
C ARG A 66 -18.40 4.17 22.71
N LYS A 67 -18.17 5.48 22.76
CA LYS A 67 -18.87 6.45 21.90
C LYS A 67 -18.19 6.54 20.55
N GLU A 68 -18.99 6.53 19.49
CA GLU A 68 -18.53 6.66 18.11
C GLU A 68 -17.71 7.93 17.90
N GLU A 69 -18.19 9.08 18.38
CA GLU A 69 -17.48 10.36 18.24
C GLU A 69 -16.09 10.31 18.86
N SER A 70 -15.95 9.71 20.05
CA SER A 70 -14.67 9.58 20.72
C SER A 70 -13.71 8.64 19.98
N GLN A 71 -14.23 7.56 19.38
CA GLN A 71 -13.45 6.65 18.54
C GLN A 71 -12.94 7.35 17.27
N ARG A 72 -13.81 8.09 16.57
CA ARG A 72 -13.44 8.89 15.40
C ARG A 72 -12.40 9.95 15.75
N ALA A 73 -12.59 10.67 16.86
CA ALA A 73 -11.64 11.66 17.35
C ALA A 73 -10.27 11.04 17.65
N HIS A 74 -10.24 9.88 18.33
CA HIS A 74 -8.99 9.14 18.60
C HIS A 74 -8.24 8.80 17.31
N ILE A 75 -8.93 8.25 16.32
CA ILE A 75 -8.31 7.90 15.03
C ILE A 75 -7.69 9.13 14.37
N ILE A 76 -8.43 10.25 14.31
CA ILE A 76 -7.94 11.50 13.70
C ILE A 76 -6.75 12.08 14.48
N PHE A 77 -6.79 12.05 15.80
CA PHE A 77 -5.66 12.52 16.62
C PHE A 77 -4.43 11.63 16.48
N SER A 78 -4.58 10.30 16.45
CA SER A 78 -3.47 9.39 16.17
C SER A 78 -2.86 9.63 14.79
N LEU A 79 -3.68 9.87 13.75
CA LEU A 79 -3.20 10.21 12.41
C LEU A 79 -2.40 11.51 12.43
N ARG A 80 -2.88 12.53 13.14
CA ARG A 80 -2.24 13.85 13.20
C ARG A 80 -1.00 13.89 14.09
N ALA A 81 -0.94 13.08 15.14
CA ALA A 81 0.21 12.99 16.04
C ALA A 81 1.40 12.25 15.40
N PHE A 82 1.15 11.43 14.39
CA PHE A 82 2.19 10.67 13.68
C PHE A 82 2.88 11.45 12.55
N LEU A 83 2.23 12.53 12.06
CA LEU A 83 2.75 13.42 11.03
C LEU A 83 3.68 14.48 11.63
#